data_AF-A0A830E2M5-F1
#
_entry.id   AF-A0A830E2M5-F1
#
_cell.length_a   1.000
_cell.length_b   1.000
_cell.length_c   1.000
_cell.angle_alpha   90.00
_cell.angle_beta   90.00
_cell.angle_gamma   90.00
#
_symmetry.space_group_name_H-M   'P 1'
#
loop_
_entity.id
_entity.type
_entity.pdbx_description
1 polymer ?
#
loop_
_entity_poly.entity_id
_entity_poly.type
_entity_poly.pdbx_seq_one_letter_code
_entity_poly.pdbx_strand_id
1 'polypeptide(L)'
;MKRRTFLTGMSGAIATVAGCAGSDSSSNPTEQNADTETPTETTTVATTTEQPETETQAPTTAADVAYEVKIIYDGEWQGSINAGGTTKSIDGTGTTTYEITGDPYLVSANAQKKGSGNDELTIQILQGGEVISEESTTAEHGLAQVTSQDSADISGDSNEDTETESSFSFKVTYSGDWRGSLMVGGSSRSIDGSGDESFSIDGSPNVISGNAQKQDDSDDKLTVQILENGEVVKESSTTAEYGLAQVSYSSF
;
A
#
# COMPACT_ATOMS: atom_id res chain seq x y z
N MET A 1 -4.82 -38.28 -7.95
CA MET A 1 -3.34 -38.31 -8.08
C MET A 1 -2.97 -38.60 -9.54
N LYS A 2 -2.50 -37.59 -10.29
CA LYS A 2 -1.97 -37.78 -11.65
C LYS A 2 -0.69 -36.95 -11.76
N ARG A 3 0.46 -37.62 -11.64
CA ARG A 3 1.78 -37.05 -11.92
C ARG A 3 1.97 -37.09 -13.43
N ARG A 4 2.37 -35.97 -14.03
CA ARG A 4 2.89 -35.94 -15.40
C ARG A 4 4.31 -35.39 -15.38
N THR A 5 5.23 -36.34 -15.46
CA THR A 5 6.62 -36.17 -15.83
C THR A 5 6.69 -35.94 -17.34
N PHE A 6 7.38 -34.90 -17.79
CA PHE A 6 7.96 -34.85 -19.12
C PHE A 6 9.40 -34.35 -19.00
N LEU A 7 10.32 -35.21 -19.44
CA LEU A 7 11.76 -35.03 -19.52
C LEU A 7 12.15 -35.17 -20.99
N THR A 8 13.27 -34.53 -21.38
CA THR A 8 14.02 -34.71 -22.64
C THR A 8 13.43 -33.95 -23.83
N GLY A 9 14.13 -33.07 -24.54
CA GLY A 9 15.55 -32.76 -24.66
C GLY A 9 15.91 -32.68 -26.16
N MET A 10 16.72 -31.72 -26.62
CA MET A 10 17.71 -31.94 -27.68
C MET A 10 18.55 -30.69 -27.98
N SER A 11 19.81 -31.00 -28.27
CA SER A 11 20.93 -30.17 -28.67
C SER A 11 20.73 -29.36 -29.95
N GLY A 12 21.44 -28.24 -30.04
CA GLY A 12 21.73 -27.55 -31.30
C GLY A 12 22.95 -26.65 -31.11
N ALA A 13 24.00 -26.89 -31.89
CA ALA A 13 25.34 -26.37 -31.68
C ALA A 13 25.79 -25.43 -32.83
N ILE A 14 26.61 -24.44 -32.48
CA ILE A 14 27.73 -23.79 -33.23
C ILE A 14 27.40 -22.93 -34.47
N ALA A 15 27.79 -21.65 -34.40
CA ALA A 15 28.46 -20.94 -35.49
C ALA A 15 29.52 -19.95 -34.93
N THR A 16 30.76 -20.15 -35.36
CA THR A 16 31.97 -19.36 -35.08
C THR A 16 32.22 -18.31 -36.15
N VAL A 17 32.78 -17.12 -35.84
CA VAL A 17 33.76 -16.41 -36.71
C VAL A 17 34.61 -15.38 -35.91
N ALA A 18 35.95 -15.49 -36.05
CA ALA A 18 37.09 -14.53 -35.93
C ALA A 18 37.10 -13.43 -34.81
N GLY A 19 38.20 -13.12 -34.11
CA GLY A 19 39.63 -13.39 -34.29
C GLY A 19 40.45 -12.10 -34.06
N CYS A 20 41.33 -12.07 -33.05
CA CYS A 20 42.55 -11.25 -32.89
C CYS A 20 43.12 -11.56 -31.48
N ALA A 21 44.04 -12.52 -31.34
CA ALA A 21 45.50 -12.37 -31.49
C ALA A 21 46.11 -11.41 -30.44
N GLY A 22 46.78 -11.99 -29.45
CA GLY A 22 47.51 -11.29 -28.39
C GLY A 22 48.17 -12.28 -27.44
N SER A 23 49.22 -12.95 -27.92
CA SER A 23 50.10 -13.82 -27.16
C SER A 23 50.84 -13.03 -26.07
N ASP A 24 51.01 -13.59 -24.87
CA ASP A 24 52.33 -14.03 -24.45
C ASP A 24 52.32 -14.90 -23.18
N SER A 25 53.28 -15.82 -23.21
CA SER A 25 53.54 -16.94 -22.32
C SER A 25 54.10 -16.53 -20.95
N SER A 26 53.77 -17.28 -19.89
CA SER A 26 54.77 -18.03 -19.12
C SER A 26 54.18 -18.80 -17.93
N SER A 27 54.19 -20.13 -18.12
CA SER A 27 54.52 -21.22 -17.19
C SER A 27 54.66 -21.02 -15.66
N ASN A 28 54.05 -22.00 -14.98
CA ASN A 28 54.50 -22.80 -13.82
C ASN A 28 54.16 -22.32 -12.38
N PRO A 29 54.11 -23.25 -11.39
CA PRO A 29 52.92 -23.49 -10.58
C PRO A 29 53.24 -23.47 -9.07
N THR A 30 52.32 -24.03 -8.28
CA THR A 30 52.50 -24.70 -6.98
C THR A 30 52.17 -23.88 -5.73
N GLU A 31 51.34 -24.52 -4.90
CA GLU A 31 51.21 -24.40 -3.44
C GLU A 31 50.71 -23.07 -2.87
N GLN A 32 49.63 -23.11 -2.08
CA GLN A 32 49.72 -23.36 -0.63
C GLN A 32 48.36 -23.09 0.04
N ASN A 33 47.91 -24.06 0.83
CA ASN A 33 46.81 -23.92 1.80
C ASN A 33 47.10 -22.81 2.81
N ALA A 34 46.07 -22.05 3.18
CA ALA A 34 45.96 -21.49 4.53
C ALA A 34 44.48 -21.20 4.84
N ASP A 35 43.92 -22.03 5.73
CA ASP A 35 42.80 -21.68 6.59
C ASP A 35 43.04 -20.32 7.25
N THR A 36 42.02 -19.47 7.27
CA THR A 36 42.01 -18.30 8.14
C THR A 36 40.64 -18.22 8.79
N GLU A 37 40.55 -18.84 9.97
CA GLU A 37 39.47 -18.63 10.92
C GLU A 37 39.40 -17.14 11.28
N THR A 38 38.24 -16.53 11.05
CA THR A 38 37.98 -15.15 11.47
C THR A 38 37.37 -15.17 12.88
N PRO A 39 37.91 -14.41 13.84
CA PRO A 39 37.43 -14.42 15.22
C PRO A 39 36.08 -13.71 15.34
N THR A 40 35.18 -14.32 16.12
CA THR A 40 33.90 -13.74 16.56
C THR A 40 34.18 -12.75 17.70
N GLU A 41 34.08 -11.45 17.43
CA GLU A 41 34.05 -10.44 18.48
C GLU A 41 32.65 -10.37 19.09
N THR A 42 32.55 -10.82 20.35
CA THR A 42 31.36 -10.66 21.19
C THR A 42 31.44 -9.29 21.89
N THR A 43 30.75 -8.29 21.37
CA THR A 43 30.58 -7.00 22.04
C THR A 43 29.46 -7.10 23.08
N THR A 44 29.84 -7.04 24.35
CA THR A 44 28.93 -6.92 25.49
C THR A 44 28.50 -5.46 25.62
N VAL A 45 27.22 -5.17 25.35
CA VAL A 45 26.63 -3.83 25.53
C VAL A 45 26.15 -3.70 26.97
N ALA A 46 26.65 -2.69 27.68
CA ALA A 46 26.25 -2.36 29.05
C ALA A 46 24.82 -1.79 29.06
N THR A 47 23.93 -2.47 29.77
CA THR A 47 22.57 -2.00 30.09
C THR A 47 22.66 -0.85 31.07
N THR A 48 22.35 0.37 30.62
CA THR A 48 22.09 1.53 31.50
C THR A 48 20.60 1.56 31.80
N THR A 49 20.24 1.25 33.04
CA THR A 49 18.88 1.36 33.56
C THR A 49 18.61 2.83 33.88
N GLU A 50 18.03 3.59 32.95
CA GLU A 50 17.47 4.89 33.26
C GLU A 50 16.14 4.71 34.00
N GLN A 51 16.12 5.25 35.22
CA GLN A 51 14.99 5.36 36.10
C GLN A 51 14.00 6.39 35.53
N PRO A 52 12.72 6.04 35.30
CA PRO A 52 11.76 7.02 34.80
C PRO A 52 11.44 8.03 35.91
N GLU A 53 11.88 9.27 35.73
CA GLU A 53 11.41 10.40 36.52
C GLU A 53 9.93 10.61 36.21
N THR A 54 9.09 10.45 37.24
CA THR A 54 7.65 10.67 37.14
C THR A 54 7.39 12.17 37.24
N GLU A 55 7.44 12.87 36.11
CA GLU A 55 6.98 14.25 36.02
C GLU A 55 5.45 14.29 36.17
N THR A 56 5.00 14.88 37.28
CA THR A 56 3.59 15.20 37.52
C THR A 56 3.20 16.35 36.61
N GLN A 57 2.62 16.03 35.44
CA GLN A 57 2.06 17.01 34.54
C GLN A 57 0.79 17.63 35.13
N ALA A 58 0.72 18.96 35.09
CA ALA A 58 -0.47 19.74 35.45
C ALA A 58 -1.66 19.35 34.55
N PRO A 59 -2.92 19.57 34.99
CA PRO A 59 -4.10 19.26 34.17
C PRO A 59 -4.08 20.11 32.90
N THR A 60 -3.68 19.50 31.80
CA THR A 60 -3.79 20.01 30.45
C THR A 60 -5.27 20.22 30.14
N THR A 61 -5.65 21.46 29.87
CA THR A 61 -6.93 21.81 29.24
C THR A 61 -7.16 20.86 28.07
N ALA A 62 -8.20 20.02 28.15
CA ALA A 62 -8.53 19.06 27.09
C ALA A 62 -8.69 19.84 25.78
N ALA A 63 -7.72 19.67 24.87
CA ALA A 63 -7.86 20.14 23.51
C ALA A 63 -9.04 19.38 22.89
N ASP A 64 -9.90 20.08 22.17
CA ASP A 64 -11.05 19.47 21.51
C ASP A 64 -10.53 18.42 20.52
N VAL A 65 -10.86 17.16 20.78
CA VAL A 65 -10.49 16.03 19.90
C VAL A 65 -11.51 16.04 18.77
N ALA A 66 -11.09 16.44 17.59
CA ALA A 66 -11.98 16.44 16.43
C ALA A 66 -12.03 15.06 15.77
N TYR A 67 -10.88 14.38 15.68
CA TYR A 67 -10.78 13.07 15.05
C TYR A 67 -9.98 12.09 15.90
N GLU A 68 -10.23 10.80 15.71
CA GLU A 68 -9.42 9.71 16.24
C GLU A 68 -8.96 8.81 15.10
N VAL A 69 -7.72 8.36 15.14
CA VAL A 69 -7.23 7.29 14.27
C VAL A 69 -7.03 6.04 15.11
N LYS A 70 -7.78 4.99 14.83
CA LYS A 70 -7.73 3.72 15.56
C LYS A 70 -7.16 2.63 14.67
N ILE A 71 -6.09 1.99 15.13
CA ILE A 71 -5.47 0.84 14.48
C ILE A 71 -5.84 -0.39 15.28
N ILE A 72 -6.37 -1.41 14.60
CA ILE A 72 -6.82 -2.68 15.19
C ILE A 72 -5.99 -3.80 14.54
N TYR A 73 -5.05 -4.36 15.29
CA TYR A 73 -4.23 -5.50 14.85
C TYR A 73 -3.57 -6.16 16.05
N ASP A 74 -3.58 -7.48 16.16
CA ASP A 74 -3.00 -8.19 17.30
C ASP A 74 -1.46 -8.28 17.26
N GLY A 75 -0.85 -8.02 16.09
CA GLY A 75 0.60 -8.06 15.89
C GLY A 75 1.30 -6.70 15.97
N GLU A 76 2.58 -6.68 15.59
CA GLU A 76 3.38 -5.45 15.48
C GLU A 76 3.18 -4.75 14.14
N TRP A 77 3.11 -3.42 14.16
CA TRP A 77 2.88 -2.60 12.97
C TRP A 77 3.70 -1.30 13.01
N GLN A 78 3.85 -0.64 11.86
CA GLN A 78 4.47 0.69 11.71
C GLN A 78 3.73 1.50 10.65
N GLY A 79 3.75 2.83 10.73
CA GLY A 79 3.03 3.67 9.79
C GLY A 79 3.19 5.17 10.03
N SER A 80 2.25 5.95 9.49
CA SER A 80 2.18 7.39 9.73
C SER A 80 0.76 7.92 9.67
N ILE A 81 0.53 9.03 10.38
CA ILE A 81 -0.70 9.82 10.35
C ILE A 81 -0.36 11.19 9.78
N ASN A 82 -1.17 11.70 8.85
CA ASN A 82 -1.14 13.07 8.39
C ASN A 82 -2.45 13.76 8.77
N ALA A 83 -2.37 14.87 9.49
CA ALA A 83 -3.54 15.65 9.84
C ALA A 83 -3.19 17.15 9.83
N GLY A 84 -3.99 17.96 9.14
CA GLY A 84 -3.82 19.42 9.13
C GLY A 84 -2.43 19.89 8.65
N GLY A 85 -1.84 19.16 7.70
CA GLY A 85 -0.49 19.46 7.19
C GLY A 85 0.67 18.99 8.07
N THR A 86 0.40 18.32 9.20
CA THR A 86 1.42 17.72 10.05
C THR A 86 1.49 16.21 9.81
N THR A 87 2.70 15.69 9.66
CA THR A 87 2.95 14.23 9.57
C THR A 87 3.56 13.73 10.88
N LYS A 88 3.03 12.62 11.39
CA LYS A 88 3.52 11.92 12.58
C LYS A 88 3.79 10.46 12.24
N SER A 89 5.02 10.00 12.44
CA SER A 89 5.34 8.57 12.39
C SER A 89 4.78 7.87 13.61
N ILE A 90 4.27 6.66 13.41
CA ILE A 90 3.68 5.82 14.46
C ILE A 90 4.14 4.38 14.30
N ASP A 91 4.23 3.67 15.41
CA ASP A 91 4.48 2.24 15.47
C ASP A 91 3.90 1.71 16.78
N GLY A 92 3.59 0.42 16.80
CA GLY A 92 2.94 -0.18 17.97
C GLY A 92 2.61 -1.65 17.81
N THR A 93 1.89 -2.14 18.79
CA THR A 93 1.40 -3.52 18.88
C THR A 93 -0.03 -3.51 19.41
N GLY A 94 -0.87 -4.42 18.96
CA GLY A 94 -2.26 -4.46 19.46
C GLY A 94 -3.10 -3.31 18.91
N THR A 95 -4.32 -3.20 19.44
CA THR A 95 -5.22 -2.09 19.14
C THR A 95 -4.72 -0.80 19.80
N THR A 96 -4.58 0.27 19.03
CA THR A 96 -4.10 1.59 19.49
C THR A 96 -4.95 2.72 18.90
N THR A 97 -5.24 3.75 19.69
CA THR A 97 -5.97 4.94 19.24
C THR A 97 -5.09 6.18 19.37
N TYR A 98 -5.13 7.05 18.37
CA TYR A 98 -4.46 8.35 18.35
C TYR A 98 -5.49 9.46 18.22
N GLU A 99 -5.50 10.35 19.20
CA GLU A 99 -6.33 11.55 19.17
C GLU A 99 -5.69 12.61 18.26
N ILE A 100 -6.52 13.21 17.43
CA ILE A 100 -6.17 14.31 16.54
C ILE A 100 -6.93 15.55 17.01
N THR A 101 -6.17 16.49 17.54
CA THR A 101 -6.68 17.76 18.06
C THR A 101 -6.73 18.83 16.97
N GLY A 102 -7.62 19.80 17.13
CA GLY A 102 -7.84 20.86 16.15
C GLY A 102 -8.80 20.42 15.05
N ASP A 103 -8.99 21.23 14.01
CA ASP A 103 -9.98 20.98 12.96
C ASP A 103 -9.28 20.75 11.60
N PRO A 104 -8.62 19.59 11.40
CA PRO A 104 -7.93 19.32 10.17
C PRO A 104 -8.95 19.04 9.04
N TYR A 105 -8.83 19.79 7.95
CA TYR A 105 -9.59 19.53 6.72
C TYR A 105 -9.40 18.10 6.17
N LEU A 106 -8.21 17.53 6.38
CA LEU A 106 -7.85 16.20 5.89
C LEU A 106 -7.10 15.44 6.97
N VAL A 107 -7.51 14.19 7.18
CA VAL A 107 -6.86 13.19 8.03
C VAL A 107 -6.57 11.96 7.18
N SER A 108 -5.31 11.54 7.10
CA SER A 108 -4.91 10.27 6.48
C SER A 108 -4.04 9.46 7.41
N ALA A 109 -4.15 8.14 7.33
CA ALA A 109 -3.34 7.22 8.12
C ALA A 109 -2.95 6.02 7.27
N ASN A 110 -1.77 5.48 7.53
CA ASN A 110 -1.35 4.19 7.01
C ASN A 110 -0.69 3.38 8.12
N ALA A 111 -0.78 2.05 8.00
CA ALA A 111 -0.10 1.11 8.86
C ALA A 111 0.26 -0.15 8.07
N GLN A 112 1.45 -0.69 8.34
CA GLN A 112 2.00 -1.88 7.72
C GLN A 112 2.33 -2.93 8.78
N LYS A 113 1.96 -4.17 8.52
CA LYS A 113 2.29 -5.33 9.35
C LYS A 113 3.80 -5.59 9.32
N LYS A 114 4.44 -5.72 10.48
CA LYS A 114 5.85 -6.16 10.56
C LYS A 114 5.98 -7.67 10.40
N GLY A 115 4.96 -8.43 10.83
CA GLY A 115 4.91 -9.88 10.71
C GLY A 115 4.33 -10.39 9.39
N SER A 116 4.56 -11.67 9.11
CA SER A 116 4.01 -12.42 7.98
C SER A 116 2.74 -13.21 8.34
N GLY A 117 2.03 -12.80 9.38
CA GLY A 117 0.75 -13.44 9.77
C GLY A 117 -0.38 -13.07 8.82
N ASN A 118 -1.47 -13.86 8.83
CA ASN A 118 -2.66 -13.63 8.00
C ASN A 118 -3.76 -12.84 8.75
N ASP A 119 -3.49 -12.42 9.98
CA ASP A 119 -4.44 -11.68 10.80
C ASP A 119 -4.74 -10.31 10.16
N GLU A 120 -5.97 -9.84 10.32
CA GLU A 120 -6.43 -8.60 9.69
C GLU A 120 -5.90 -7.37 10.44
N LEU A 121 -5.24 -6.47 9.71
CA LEU A 121 -4.91 -5.12 10.17
C LEU A 121 -6.00 -4.18 9.67
N THR A 122 -6.69 -3.48 10.58
CA THR A 122 -7.71 -2.46 10.24
C THR A 122 -7.28 -1.09 10.75
N ILE A 123 -7.54 -0.05 9.96
CA ILE A 123 -7.37 1.36 10.35
C ILE A 123 -8.71 2.06 10.20
N GLN A 124 -9.17 2.72 11.26
CA GLN A 124 -10.39 3.52 11.30
C GLN A 124 -10.04 4.99 11.55
N ILE A 125 -10.72 5.90 10.86
CA ILE A 125 -10.81 7.32 11.22
C ILE A 125 -12.19 7.52 11.83
N LEU A 126 -12.23 8.05 13.05
CA LEU A 126 -13.45 8.34 13.79
C LEU A 126 -13.60 9.84 14.00
N GLN A 127 -14.85 10.31 14.03
CA GLN A 127 -15.22 11.67 14.41
C GLN A 127 -16.37 11.58 15.41
N GLY A 128 -16.20 12.19 16.60
CA GLY A 128 -17.20 12.08 17.67
C GLY A 128 -17.47 10.64 18.14
N GLY A 129 -16.51 9.72 17.95
CA GLY A 129 -16.63 8.29 18.26
C GLY A 129 -17.34 7.44 17.21
N GLU A 130 -17.80 8.02 16.10
CA GLU A 130 -18.36 7.31 14.96
C GLU A 130 -17.27 7.05 13.90
N VAL A 131 -17.22 5.84 13.35
CA VAL A 131 -16.28 5.50 12.25
C VAL A 131 -16.78 6.16 10.97
N ILE A 132 -16.00 7.09 10.43
CA ILE A 132 -16.32 7.81 9.19
C ILE A 132 -15.51 7.32 7.98
N SER A 133 -14.42 6.59 8.23
CA SER A 133 -13.60 5.96 7.18
C SER A 133 -12.86 4.77 7.77
N GLU A 134 -12.72 3.69 7.00
CA GLU A 134 -12.10 2.43 7.44
C GLU A 134 -11.38 1.76 6.27
N GLU A 135 -10.26 1.09 6.54
CA GLU A 135 -9.55 0.22 5.59
C GLU A 135 -8.93 -0.98 6.31
N SER A 136 -8.87 -2.15 5.65
CA SER A 136 -8.24 -3.34 6.23
C SER A 136 -7.35 -4.12 5.25
N THR A 137 -6.47 -4.99 5.77
CA THR A 137 -5.66 -5.90 4.96
C THR A 137 -5.34 -7.20 5.71
N THR A 138 -5.42 -8.33 5.03
CA THR A 138 -5.01 -9.65 5.56
C THR A 138 -3.66 -10.12 5.01
N ALA A 139 -3.12 -9.45 4.00
CA ALA A 139 -1.89 -9.85 3.32
C ALA A 139 -0.69 -9.95 4.29
N GLU A 140 0.23 -10.87 4.02
CA GLU A 140 1.53 -10.90 4.68
C GLU A 140 2.27 -9.59 4.39
N HIS A 141 2.79 -8.93 5.44
CA HIS A 141 3.38 -7.59 5.33
C HIS A 141 2.45 -6.54 4.70
N GLY A 142 1.13 -6.77 4.76
CA GLY A 142 0.10 -5.91 4.18
C GLY A 142 0.15 -4.48 4.72
N LEU A 143 -0.21 -3.55 3.85
CA LEU A 143 -0.35 -2.12 4.13
C LEU A 143 -1.83 -1.76 4.03
N ALA A 144 -2.39 -1.19 5.09
CA ALA A 144 -3.68 -0.52 5.05
C ALA A 144 -3.45 1.00 4.99
N GLN A 145 -4.26 1.71 4.21
CA GLN A 145 -4.20 3.15 4.08
C GLN A 145 -5.60 3.73 3.98
N VAL A 146 -5.93 4.67 4.86
CA VAL A 146 -7.24 5.29 4.97
C VAL A 146 -7.10 6.81 4.94
N THR A 147 -8.07 7.50 4.34
CA THR A 147 -8.15 8.97 4.33
C THR A 147 -9.58 9.41 4.55
N SER A 148 -9.75 10.53 5.25
CA SER A 148 -11.01 11.24 5.43
C SER A 148 -10.77 12.74 5.22
N GLN A 149 -11.78 13.40 4.66
CA GLN A 149 -11.77 14.84 4.43
C GLN A 149 -13.08 15.42 4.96
N ASP A 150 -12.98 16.46 5.78
CA ASP A 150 -14.17 17.13 6.28
C ASP A 150 -14.85 17.85 5.12
N SER A 151 -16.10 17.49 4.87
CA SER A 151 -16.95 18.13 3.86
C SER A 151 -17.73 19.27 4.50
N ALA A 152 -17.04 20.16 5.21
CA ALA A 152 -17.67 21.34 5.80
C ALA A 152 -18.04 22.33 4.68
N ASP A 153 -19.35 22.42 4.42
CA ASP A 153 -20.05 23.52 3.73
C ASP A 153 -19.70 23.79 2.26
N ILE A 154 -20.38 23.06 1.35
CA ILE A 154 -21.08 23.72 0.23
C ILE A 154 -22.55 23.82 0.63
N SER A 155 -22.89 24.65 1.61
CA SER A 155 -24.26 25.14 1.80
C SER A 155 -24.55 26.23 0.75
N GLY A 156 -24.69 25.79 -0.50
CA GLY A 156 -25.34 26.54 -1.55
C GLY A 156 -26.85 26.28 -1.49
N ASP A 157 -27.56 27.19 -0.83
CA ASP A 157 -29.00 27.43 -0.85
C ASP A 157 -29.83 26.69 -1.94
N SER A 158 -30.70 25.80 -1.48
CA SER A 158 -32.01 25.44 -2.04
C SER A 158 -32.15 25.26 -3.56
N ASN A 159 -32.16 24.01 -4.02
CA ASN A 159 -33.35 23.52 -4.71
C ASN A 159 -33.40 21.99 -4.69
N GLU A 160 -34.57 21.49 -4.33
CA GLU A 160 -35.02 20.12 -4.54
C GLU A 160 -35.11 19.89 -6.05
N ASP A 161 -33.97 19.61 -6.68
CA ASP A 161 -33.91 19.06 -8.02
C ASP A 161 -33.39 17.64 -7.88
N THR A 162 -34.18 16.69 -8.34
CA THR A 162 -33.82 15.28 -8.42
C THR A 162 -32.77 15.11 -9.51
N GLU A 163 -31.59 15.71 -9.32
CA GLU A 163 -30.41 15.42 -10.11
C GLU A 163 -30.06 13.97 -9.81
N THR A 164 -29.96 13.21 -10.89
CA THR A 164 -29.67 11.79 -10.81
C THR A 164 -28.28 11.67 -10.22
N GLU A 165 -28.16 11.32 -8.93
CA GLU A 165 -26.87 11.05 -8.28
C GLU A 165 -26.05 10.14 -9.21
N SER A 166 -25.04 10.70 -9.87
CA SER A 166 -24.20 9.95 -10.80
C SER A 166 -23.49 8.87 -9.99
N SER A 167 -23.82 7.60 -10.21
CA SER A 167 -23.14 6.51 -9.52
C SER A 167 -21.81 6.26 -10.21
N PHE A 168 -20.70 6.50 -9.53
CA PHE A 168 -19.37 6.17 -10.03
C PHE A 168 -18.93 4.76 -9.58
N SER A 169 -18.10 4.11 -10.39
CA SER A 169 -17.38 2.91 -9.95
C SER A 169 -15.99 2.83 -10.57
N PHE A 170 -15.05 2.23 -9.83
CA PHE A 170 -13.74 1.85 -10.34
C PHE A 170 -13.73 0.36 -10.59
N LYS A 171 -13.31 -0.07 -11.77
CA LYS A 171 -13.29 -1.48 -12.15
C LYS A 171 -11.89 -1.91 -12.55
N VAL A 172 -11.47 -3.06 -12.03
CA VAL A 172 -10.27 -3.78 -12.45
C VAL A 172 -10.71 -5.03 -13.20
N THR A 173 -10.12 -5.28 -14.37
CA THR A 173 -10.37 -6.48 -15.17
C THR A 173 -9.03 -7.15 -15.45
N TYR A 174 -8.85 -8.33 -14.89
CA TYR A 174 -7.60 -9.08 -14.95
C TYR A 174 -7.84 -10.54 -14.57
N SER A 175 -7.03 -11.48 -15.07
CA SER A 175 -7.16 -12.91 -14.76
C SER A 175 -6.39 -13.34 -13.50
N GLY A 176 -5.36 -12.59 -13.11
CA GLY A 176 -4.46 -12.90 -12.00
C GLY A 176 -4.62 -12.00 -10.77
N ASP A 177 -3.59 -12.02 -9.91
CA ASP A 177 -3.52 -11.20 -8.70
C ASP A 177 -2.99 -9.79 -9.01
N TRP A 178 -3.56 -8.79 -8.36
CA TRP A 178 -3.20 -7.39 -8.57
C TRP A 178 -3.26 -6.58 -7.27
N ARG A 179 -2.51 -5.46 -7.24
CA ARG A 179 -2.51 -4.48 -6.13
C ARG A 179 -2.54 -3.07 -6.69
N GLY A 180 -3.10 -2.12 -5.96
CA GLY A 180 -3.28 -0.77 -6.45
C GLY A 180 -3.73 0.22 -5.39
N SER A 181 -4.14 1.40 -5.86
CA SER A 181 -4.80 2.40 -5.02
C SER A 181 -5.90 3.13 -5.80
N LEU A 182 -6.92 3.57 -5.08
CA LEU A 182 -8.05 4.33 -5.59
C LEU A 182 -8.20 5.62 -4.76
N MET A 183 -8.22 6.75 -5.44
CA MET A 183 -8.44 8.08 -4.89
C MET A 183 -9.77 8.64 -5.40
N VAL A 184 -10.60 9.12 -4.49
CA VAL A 184 -11.93 9.69 -4.72
C VAL A 184 -12.06 10.96 -3.88
N GLY A 185 -12.34 12.10 -4.52
CA GLY A 185 -12.67 13.33 -3.79
C GLY A 185 -11.59 13.85 -2.84
N GLY A 186 -10.32 13.45 -3.03
CA GLY A 186 -9.21 13.77 -2.14
C GLY A 186 -8.85 12.66 -1.14
N SER A 187 -9.73 11.69 -0.91
CA SER A 187 -9.46 10.49 -0.12
C SER A 187 -8.78 9.43 -0.97
N SER A 188 -7.79 8.71 -0.45
CA SER A 188 -7.19 7.55 -1.12
C SER A 188 -7.24 6.29 -0.25
N ARG A 189 -7.51 5.15 -0.89
CA ARG A 189 -7.43 3.81 -0.30
C ARG A 189 -6.53 2.88 -1.11
N SER A 190 -5.91 1.92 -0.44
CA SER A 190 -5.27 0.78 -1.11
C SER A 190 -6.36 -0.19 -1.58
N ILE A 191 -6.09 -0.89 -2.68
CA ILE A 191 -6.97 -1.94 -3.20
C ILE A 191 -6.10 -3.11 -3.64
N ASP A 192 -6.56 -4.32 -3.39
CA ASP A 192 -5.96 -5.54 -3.92
C ASP A 192 -7.04 -6.58 -4.19
N GLY A 193 -6.71 -7.54 -5.04
CA GLY A 193 -7.66 -8.56 -5.44
C GLY A 193 -7.10 -9.53 -6.45
N SER A 194 -7.96 -10.46 -6.86
CA SER A 194 -7.69 -11.46 -7.89
C SER A 194 -8.86 -11.51 -8.85
N GLY A 195 -8.61 -11.60 -10.15
CA GLY A 195 -9.70 -11.61 -11.12
C GLY A 195 -10.26 -10.20 -11.39
N ASP A 196 -11.48 -10.19 -11.93
CA ASP A 196 -12.25 -8.97 -12.16
C ASP A 196 -12.90 -8.48 -10.86
N GLU A 197 -12.73 -7.21 -10.54
CA GLU A 197 -13.27 -6.58 -9.33
C GLU A 197 -13.84 -5.20 -9.62
N SER A 198 -14.84 -4.78 -8.84
CA SER A 198 -15.46 -3.47 -8.99
C SER A 198 -15.77 -2.83 -7.65
N PHE A 199 -15.39 -1.57 -7.52
CA PHE A 199 -15.51 -0.77 -6.32
C PHE A 199 -16.52 0.34 -6.58
N SER A 200 -17.63 0.31 -5.84
CA SER A 200 -18.60 1.41 -5.87
C SER A 200 -17.98 2.66 -5.25
N ILE A 201 -18.33 3.81 -5.81
CA ILE A 201 -17.89 5.12 -5.36
C ILE A 201 -19.16 5.91 -5.05
N ASP A 202 -19.32 6.24 -3.77
CA ASP A 202 -20.50 6.96 -3.29
C ASP A 202 -20.36 8.47 -3.51
N GLY A 203 -21.50 9.12 -3.75
CA GLY A 203 -21.61 10.56 -3.98
C GLY A 203 -21.17 11.01 -5.39
N SER A 204 -20.99 12.32 -5.53
CA SER A 204 -20.62 12.98 -6.80
C SER A 204 -19.22 13.60 -6.70
N PRO A 205 -18.14 12.80 -6.71
CA PRO A 205 -16.78 13.30 -6.54
C PRO A 205 -16.29 14.04 -7.80
N ASN A 206 -15.69 15.22 -7.61
CA ASN A 206 -15.10 16.01 -8.70
C ASN A 206 -13.83 15.37 -9.30
N VAL A 207 -13.16 14.48 -8.57
CA VAL A 207 -11.91 13.85 -8.99
C VAL A 207 -11.91 12.38 -8.57
N ILE A 208 -11.59 11.50 -9.51
CA ILE A 208 -11.38 10.07 -9.29
C ILE A 208 -10.07 9.68 -9.98
N SER A 209 -9.15 9.02 -9.28
CA SER A 209 -7.97 8.43 -9.92
C SER A 209 -7.66 7.09 -9.30
N GLY A 210 -7.12 6.16 -10.09
CA GLY A 210 -6.81 4.84 -9.58
C GLY A 210 -5.77 4.14 -10.41
N ASN A 211 -5.10 3.16 -9.81
CA ASN A 211 -4.15 2.30 -10.47
C ASN A 211 -4.27 0.87 -10.00
N ALA A 212 -3.76 -0.06 -10.81
CA ALA A 212 -3.55 -1.45 -10.43
C ALA A 212 -2.27 -1.96 -11.10
N GLN A 213 -1.57 -2.87 -10.43
CA GLN A 213 -0.32 -3.49 -10.84
C GLN A 213 -0.43 -5.01 -10.75
N LYS A 214 -0.05 -5.70 -11.82
CA LYS A 214 0.07 -7.16 -11.87
C LYS A 214 1.07 -7.66 -10.83
N GLN A 215 0.75 -8.78 -10.18
CA GLN A 215 1.67 -9.47 -9.26
C GLN A 215 2.34 -10.70 -9.92
N ASP A 216 2.29 -10.79 -11.25
CA ASP A 216 2.84 -11.88 -12.05
C ASP A 216 3.50 -11.39 -13.35
N ASP A 217 4.15 -12.34 -14.04
CA ASP A 217 4.85 -12.18 -15.31
C ASP A 217 4.06 -12.72 -16.52
N SER A 218 2.74 -12.88 -16.39
CA SER A 218 1.90 -13.32 -17.51
C SER A 218 1.88 -12.27 -18.64
N ASP A 219 1.42 -12.67 -19.83
CA ASP A 219 1.10 -11.76 -20.94
C ASP A 219 -0.37 -11.29 -20.93
N ASP A 220 -1.15 -11.71 -19.92
CA ASP A 220 -2.54 -11.33 -19.76
C ASP A 220 -2.67 -9.81 -19.53
N LYS A 221 -3.76 -9.25 -20.08
CA LYS A 221 -4.03 -7.81 -20.07
C LYS A 221 -4.72 -7.41 -18.77
N LEU A 222 -4.09 -6.52 -18.00
CA LEU A 222 -4.71 -5.79 -16.90
C LEU A 222 -5.38 -4.52 -17.46
N THR A 223 -6.65 -4.32 -17.14
CA THR A 223 -7.41 -3.11 -17.49
C THR A 223 -8.00 -2.48 -16.24
N VAL A 224 -7.87 -1.15 -16.11
CA VAL A 224 -8.54 -0.36 -15.07
C VAL A 224 -9.47 0.67 -15.72
N GLN A 225 -10.65 0.85 -15.15
CA GLN A 225 -11.71 1.69 -15.69
C GLN A 225 -12.34 2.55 -14.59
N ILE A 226 -12.76 3.76 -14.95
CA ILE A 226 -13.72 4.56 -14.17
C ILE A 226 -15.01 4.56 -14.98
N LEU A 227 -16.11 4.18 -14.33
CA LEU A 227 -17.44 4.17 -14.91
C LEU A 227 -18.31 5.21 -14.22
N GLU A 228 -19.14 5.89 -14.99
CA GLU A 228 -20.21 6.79 -14.54
C GLU A 228 -21.53 6.22 -15.04
N ASN A 229 -22.46 5.92 -14.13
CA ASN A 229 -23.76 5.33 -14.45
C ASN A 229 -23.67 4.04 -15.30
N GLY A 230 -22.59 3.27 -15.08
CA GLY A 230 -22.29 2.03 -15.81
C GLY A 230 -21.62 2.22 -17.17
N GLU A 231 -21.42 3.46 -17.64
CA GLU A 231 -20.64 3.75 -18.84
C GLU A 231 -19.18 4.05 -18.52
N VAL A 232 -18.25 3.52 -19.31
CA VAL A 232 -16.81 3.76 -19.11
C VAL A 232 -16.45 5.18 -19.53
N VAL A 233 -16.10 6.03 -18.57
CA VAL A 233 -15.66 7.41 -18.81
C VAL A 233 -14.14 7.54 -18.93
N LYS A 234 -13.39 6.61 -18.32
CA LYS A 234 -11.93 6.49 -18.47
C LYS A 234 -11.48 5.03 -18.43
N GLU A 235 -10.43 4.72 -19.19
CA GLU A 235 -9.82 3.40 -19.25
C GLU A 235 -8.30 3.51 -19.45
N SER A 236 -7.56 2.55 -18.88
CA SER A 236 -6.15 2.30 -19.16
C SER A 236 -5.85 0.80 -19.09
N SER A 237 -4.81 0.33 -19.78
CA SER A 237 -4.45 -1.08 -19.79
C SER A 237 -2.97 -1.33 -20.01
N THR A 238 -2.50 -2.51 -19.60
CA THR A 238 -1.12 -2.98 -19.80
C THR A 238 -1.07 -4.49 -19.98
N THR A 239 -0.12 -4.97 -20.78
CA THR A 239 0.23 -6.39 -20.94
C THR A 239 1.65 -6.69 -20.48
N ALA A 240 2.37 -5.69 -19.95
CA ALA A 240 3.73 -5.89 -19.47
C ALA A 240 3.75 -6.82 -18.25
N GLU A 241 4.81 -7.60 -18.10
CA GLU A 241 5.12 -8.34 -16.87
C GLU A 241 5.18 -7.36 -15.70
N TYR A 242 4.50 -7.64 -14.59
CA TYR A 242 4.37 -6.73 -13.44
C TYR A 242 3.89 -5.31 -13.80
N GLY A 243 3.18 -5.18 -14.93
CA GLY A 243 2.76 -3.90 -15.49
C GLY A 243 1.77 -3.15 -14.61
N LEU A 244 1.88 -1.81 -14.65
CA LEU A 244 0.96 -0.87 -13.99
C LEU A 244 -0.01 -0.26 -15.02
N ALA A 245 -1.30 -0.22 -14.69
CA ALA A 245 -2.30 0.57 -15.40
C ALA A 245 -2.84 1.66 -14.46
N GLN A 246 -3.03 2.88 -14.97
CA GLN A 246 -3.46 4.04 -14.20
C GLN A 246 -4.47 4.89 -14.99
N VAL A 247 -5.49 5.39 -14.30
CA VAL A 247 -6.53 6.29 -14.83
C VAL A 247 -6.77 7.47 -13.91
N SER A 248 -7.21 8.59 -14.48
CA SER A 248 -7.66 9.77 -13.76
C SER A 248 -8.82 10.44 -14.51
N TYR A 249 -9.82 10.83 -13.75
CA TYR A 249 -11.05 11.49 -14.16
C TYR A 249 -11.29 12.73 -13.29
N SER A 250 -11.75 13.80 -13.92
CA SER A 250 -12.13 15.03 -13.23
C SER A 250 -13.33 15.65 -13.93
N SER A 251 -14.35 16.05 -13.17
CA SER A 251 -15.51 16.81 -13.62
C SER A 251 -15.56 18.15 -12.88
N PHE A 252 -15.72 19.23 -13.62
CA PHE A 252 -15.78 20.62 -13.14
C PHE A 252 -16.78 21.42 -13.96
#